data_AF-A0A7S0XDP3-F1
#
_entry.id   AF-A0A7S0XDP3-F1
#
_cell.length_a   1.000
_cell.length_b   1.000
_cell.length_c   1.000
_cell.angle_alpha   90.00
_cell.angle_beta   90.00
_cell.angle_gamma   90.00
#
_symmetry.space_group_name_H-M   'P 1'
#
loop_
_entity.id
_entity.type
_entity.pdbx_description
1 polymer ?
#
loop_
_entity_poly.entity_id
_entity_poly.type
_entity_poly.pdbx_seq_one_letter_code
_entity_poly.pdbx_strand_id
1 'polypeptide(L)'
;KWLLESLDLKSNDVVEISFVRIKLAGLVVLQPLTLEWDSLMTKCKNPKLLLEHEVNKYSSLTAGSVIKIEVEGVEYPLYVKDVKAEGGVSVKGVRVQDSDVNVDVDRS
;
A
#
# COMPACT_ATOMS: atom_id res chain seq x y z
N LYS A 1 10.36 12.26 -7.41
CA LYS A 1 10.03 12.00 -8.83
C LYS A 1 8.96 10.93 -8.99
N TRP A 2 8.93 9.89 -8.15
CA TRP A 2 7.97 8.79 -8.22
C TRP A 2 6.49 9.24 -8.36
N LEU A 3 6.05 10.25 -7.61
CA LEU A 3 4.65 10.71 -7.64
C LEU A 3 4.24 11.35 -8.99
N LEU A 4 5.17 12.01 -9.69
CA LEU A 4 4.94 12.55 -11.03
C LEU A 4 4.82 11.40 -12.05
N GLU A 5 5.66 10.37 -11.92
CA GLU A 5 5.66 9.19 -12.79
C GLU A 5 4.38 8.35 -12.59
N SER A 6 3.90 8.19 -11.35
CA SER A 6 2.68 7.45 -11.05
C SER A 6 1.40 8.15 -11.52
N LEU A 7 1.41 9.48 -11.63
CA LEU A 7 0.28 10.29 -12.08
C LEU A 7 0.40 10.72 -13.56
N ASP A 8 1.45 10.28 -14.26
CA ASP A 8 1.80 10.67 -15.64
C ASP A 8 1.81 12.20 -15.84
N LEU A 9 2.30 12.94 -14.83
CA LEU A 9 2.28 14.40 -14.81
C LEU A 9 3.56 14.99 -15.41
N LYS A 10 3.40 16.06 -16.19
CA LYS A 10 4.52 16.87 -16.71
C LYS A 10 4.79 18.07 -15.81
N SER A 11 5.99 18.61 -15.91
CA SER A 11 6.36 19.83 -15.18
C SER A 11 5.45 20.98 -15.63
N ASN A 12 4.83 21.67 -14.67
CA ASN A 12 3.82 22.73 -14.83
C ASN A 12 2.38 22.27 -15.15
N ASP A 13 2.05 20.98 -15.02
CA ASP A 13 0.65 20.56 -15.06
C ASP A 13 -0.15 21.12 -13.87
N VAL A 14 -1.40 21.49 -14.14
CA VAL A 14 -2.34 21.97 -13.13
C VAL A 14 -2.95 20.76 -12.44
N VAL A 15 -2.70 20.62 -11.14
CA VAL A 15 -3.27 19.57 -10.30
C VAL A 15 -4.33 20.16 -9.38
N GLU A 16 -5.49 19.50 -9.30
CA GLU A 16 -6.53 19.84 -8.35
C GLU A 16 -6.24 19.16 -7.00
N ILE A 17 -6.13 19.95 -5.93
CA ILE A 17 -5.89 19.45 -4.58
C ILE A 17 -7.13 19.74 -3.75
N SER A 18 -7.76 18.67 -3.25
CA SER A 18 -8.94 18.76 -2.39
C SER A 18 -8.67 18.14 -1.03
N PHE A 19 -9.20 18.77 0.03
CA PHE A 19 -9.18 18.18 1.37
C PHE A 19 -10.31 17.17 1.51
N VAL A 20 -9.93 15.90 1.65
CA VAL A 20 -10.90 14.80 1.79
C VAL A 20 -10.72 14.15 3.16
N ARG A 21 -11.82 13.96 3.91
CA ARG A 21 -11.79 13.12 5.11
C ARG A 21 -11.79 11.65 4.69
N ILE A 22 -10.60 11.09 4.58
CA ILE A 22 -10.41 9.66 4.38
C ILE A 22 -10.56 8.91 5.70
N LYS A 23 -11.21 7.74 5.64
CA LYS A 23 -11.45 6.89 6.82
C LYS A 23 -10.17 6.14 7.20
N LEU A 24 -10.08 5.73 8.47
CA LEU A 24 -9.01 4.87 8.96
C LEU A 24 -9.00 3.55 8.21
N ALA A 25 -7.81 3.06 7.87
CA ALA A 25 -7.58 1.77 7.26
C ALA A 25 -7.96 0.66 8.26
N GLY A 26 -8.84 -0.25 7.84
CA GLY A 26 -9.19 -1.44 8.63
C GLY A 26 -8.55 -2.71 8.04
N LEU A 27 -8.63 -2.88 6.71
CA LEU A 27 -8.01 -3.99 5.99
C LEU A 27 -7.41 -3.49 4.67
N VAL A 28 -6.19 -3.91 4.38
CA VAL A 28 -5.50 -3.62 3.11
C VAL A 28 -5.17 -4.95 2.45
N VAL A 29 -5.59 -5.12 1.21
CA VAL A 29 -5.29 -6.32 0.41
C VAL A 29 -4.18 -5.96 -0.58
N LEU A 30 -3.03 -6.59 -0.41
CA LEU A 30 -1.85 -6.38 -1.26
C LEU A 30 -1.64 -7.58 -2.19
N GLN A 31 -1.18 -7.31 -3.39
CA GLN A 31 -0.83 -8.31 -4.39
C GLN A 31 0.63 -8.12 -4.81
N PRO A 32 1.50 -9.10 -4.57
CA PRO A 32 2.89 -9.01 -4.99
C PRO A 32 2.98 -9.09 -6.52
N LEU A 33 3.79 -8.21 -7.11
CA LEU A 33 4.01 -8.19 -8.56
C LEU A 33 5.23 -9.02 -9.00
N THR A 34 6.04 -9.49 -8.04
CA THR A 34 7.30 -10.18 -8.30
C THR A 34 7.31 -11.59 -7.71
N LEU A 35 7.92 -12.54 -8.44
CA LEU A 35 8.13 -13.92 -7.98
C LEU A 35 9.15 -14.01 -6.84
N GLU A 36 10.02 -13.00 -6.71
CA GLU A 36 10.98 -12.89 -5.61
C GLU A 36 10.30 -12.76 -4.24
N TRP A 37 9.05 -12.29 -4.22
CA TRP A 37 8.21 -12.26 -3.04
C TRP A 37 8.04 -13.64 -2.38
N ASP A 38 7.84 -14.72 -3.16
CA ASP A 38 7.69 -16.07 -2.60
C ASP A 38 8.96 -16.57 -1.93
N SER A 39 10.12 -16.21 -2.48
CA SER A 39 11.41 -16.50 -1.87
C SER A 39 11.58 -15.74 -0.56
N LEU A 40 11.08 -14.51 -0.49
CA LEU A 40 11.08 -13.68 0.71
C LEU A 40 10.13 -14.20 1.78
N MET A 41 8.89 -14.58 1.42
CA MET A 41 7.91 -15.19 2.31
C MET A 41 8.42 -16.49 2.93
N THR A 42 9.22 -17.25 2.19
CA THR A 42 9.82 -18.51 2.68
C THR A 42 10.98 -18.26 3.64
N LYS A 43 11.74 -17.17 3.42
CA LYS A 43 12.86 -16.76 4.30
C LYS A 43 12.38 -16.01 5.54
N CYS A 44 11.30 -15.24 5.42
CA CYS A 44 10.81 -14.36 6.47
C CYS A 44 9.86 -15.13 7.39
N LYS A 45 10.18 -15.19 8.68
CA LYS A 45 9.40 -15.94 9.68
C LYS A 45 7.99 -15.38 9.88
N ASN A 46 7.81 -14.07 9.74
CA ASN A 46 6.55 -13.35 9.96
C ASN A 46 6.36 -12.25 8.89
N PRO A 47 5.97 -12.60 7.66
CA PRO A 47 5.84 -11.64 6.58
C PRO A 47 4.69 -10.63 6.81
N LYS A 48 3.64 -11.03 7.54
CA LYS A 48 2.53 -10.13 7.89
C LYS A 48 2.99 -8.95 8.75
N LEU A 49 3.75 -9.21 9.80
CA LEU A 49 4.29 -8.15 10.68
C LEU A 49 5.23 -7.21 9.92
N LEU A 50 6.04 -7.75 9.02
CA LEU A 50 6.90 -6.94 8.16
C LEU A 50 6.07 -6.03 7.25
N LEU A 51 5.01 -6.57 6.63
CA LEU A 51 4.11 -5.79 5.80
C LEU A 51 3.39 -4.69 6.59
N GLU A 52 2.87 -5.02 7.78
CA GLU A 52 2.25 -4.04 8.67
C GLU A 52 3.23 -2.92 9.03
N HIS A 53 4.48 -3.27 9.34
CA HIS A 53 5.53 -2.30 9.63
C HIS A 53 5.85 -1.39 8.43
N GLU A 54 6.00 -1.96 7.23
CA GLU A 54 6.29 -1.20 6.01
C GLU A 54 5.09 -0.34 5.58
N VAL A 55 3.87 -0.86 5.68
CA VAL A 55 2.64 -0.13 5.39
C VAL A 55 2.46 1.04 6.36
N ASN A 56 2.85 0.90 7.63
CA ASN A 56 2.77 1.97 8.62
C ASN A 56 3.69 3.17 8.30
N LYS A 57 4.69 3.00 7.42
CA LYS A 57 5.49 4.14 6.92
C LYS A 57 4.70 5.03 5.96
N TYR A 58 3.62 4.52 5.38
CA TYR A 58 2.74 5.28 4.49
C TYR A 58 1.63 5.96 5.29
N SER A 59 1.41 7.25 5.06
CA SER A 59 0.30 7.97 5.70
C SER A 59 -1.07 7.61 5.12
N SER A 60 -1.10 7.11 3.88
CA SER A 60 -2.32 6.76 3.17
C SER A 60 -2.07 5.73 2.09
N LEU A 61 -3.06 4.86 1.86
CA LEU A 61 -3.05 3.85 0.81
C LEU A 61 -4.26 4.01 -0.10
N THR A 62 -4.06 3.77 -1.39
CA THR A 62 -5.10 3.91 -2.42
C THR A 62 -5.25 2.60 -3.18
N ALA A 63 -6.48 2.11 -3.31
CA ALA A 63 -6.76 0.94 -4.14
C ALA A 63 -6.42 1.23 -5.60
N GLY A 64 -5.76 0.29 -6.26
CA GLY A 64 -5.26 0.43 -7.63
C GLY A 64 -3.89 1.09 -7.76
N SER A 65 -3.26 1.49 -6.65
CA SER A 65 -1.90 2.03 -6.66
C SER A 65 -0.85 0.93 -6.43
N VAL A 66 0.37 1.16 -6.90
CA VAL A 66 1.52 0.30 -6.59
C VAL A 66 2.34 0.99 -5.52
N ILE A 67 2.52 0.31 -4.39
CA ILE A 67 3.43 0.74 -3.33
C ILE A 67 4.73 -0.05 -3.42
N LYS A 68 5.82 0.51 -2.89
CA LYS A 68 7.10 -0.18 -2.81
C LYS A 68 7.47 -0.41 -1.36
N ILE A 69 7.79 -1.63 -1.00
CA ILE A 69 8.30 -1.92 0.34
C ILE A 69 9.78 -2.26 0.24
N GLU A 70 10.55 -1.85 1.24
CA GLU A 70 11.99 -2.15 1.28
C GLU A 70 12.22 -3.27 2.29
N VAL A 71 12.79 -4.38 1.84
CA VAL A 71 13.12 -5.52 2.70
C VAL A 71 14.56 -5.91 2.47
N GLU A 72 15.37 -5.85 3.53
CA GLU A 72 16.81 -6.16 3.46
C GLU A 72 17.57 -5.35 2.39
N GLY A 73 17.13 -4.11 2.11
CA GLY A 73 17.71 -3.23 1.10
C GLY A 73 17.26 -3.51 -0.34
N VAL A 74 16.26 -4.37 -0.55
CA VAL A 74 15.65 -4.65 -1.86
C VAL A 74 14.24 -4.09 -1.91
N GLU A 75 13.93 -3.32 -2.96
CA GLU A 75 12.59 -2.76 -3.19
C GLU A 75 11.67 -3.79 -3.86
N TYR A 76 10.54 -4.10 -3.22
CA TYR A 76 9.51 -4.97 -3.77
C TYR A 76 8.25 -4.16 -4.09
N PRO A 77 7.84 -4.10 -5.38
CA PRO A 77 6.59 -3.46 -5.76
C PRO A 77 5.41 -4.37 -5.43
N LEU A 78 4.45 -3.83 -4.66
CA LEU A 78 3.18 -4.46 -4.30
C LEU A 78 2.03 -3.64 -4.84
N TYR A 79 1.10 -4.29 -5.53
CA TYR A 79 -0.14 -3.69 -5.99
C TYR A 79 -1.20 -3.70 -4.89
N VAL A 80 -1.80 -2.55 -4.61
CA VAL A 80 -2.89 -2.43 -3.63
C VAL A 80 -4.19 -2.82 -4.33
N LYS A 81 -4.65 -4.06 -4.12
CA LYS A 81 -5.82 -4.61 -4.81
C LYS A 81 -7.13 -4.03 -4.26
N ASP A 82 -7.27 -3.99 -2.95
CA ASP A 82 -8.44 -3.42 -2.28
C ASP A 82 -8.05 -2.79 -0.94
N VAL A 83 -8.80 -1.76 -0.54
CA VAL A 83 -8.66 -1.15 0.80
C VAL A 83 -10.04 -0.99 1.42
N LYS A 84 -10.16 -1.47 2.66
CA LYS A 84 -11.37 -1.36 3.46
C LYS A 84 -11.13 -0.41 4.62
N ALA A 85 -12.07 0.51 4.80
CA ALA A 85 -12.10 1.37 5.97
C ALA A 85 -12.52 0.60 7.22
N GLU A 86 -12.25 1.17 8.40
CA GLU A 86 -12.93 0.77 9.63
C GLU A 86 -14.44 0.69 9.42
N GLY A 87 -15.03 -0.45 9.78
CA GLY A 87 -16.42 -0.80 9.48
C GLY A 87 -16.63 -1.67 8.23
N GLY A 88 -15.56 -2.12 7.58
CA GLY A 88 -15.61 -3.13 6.51
C GLY A 88 -16.07 -2.62 5.14
N VAL A 89 -16.14 -1.29 4.97
CA VAL A 89 -16.56 -0.66 3.71
C VAL A 89 -15.36 -0.54 2.78
N SER A 90 -15.41 -1.16 1.60
CA SER A 90 -14.42 -0.93 0.54
C SER A 90 -14.48 0.53 0.08
N VAL A 91 -13.34 1.20 0.12
CA VAL A 91 -13.19 2.61 -0.26
C VAL A 91 -12.02 2.73 -1.24
N LYS A 92 -11.95 3.84 -1.98
CA LYS A 92 -10.84 4.06 -2.92
C LYS A 92 -9.52 4.37 -2.22
N GLY A 93 -9.57 4.93 -1.01
CA GLY A 93 -8.37 5.27 -0.26
C GLY A 93 -8.64 5.37 1.24
N VAL A 94 -7.63 5.00 2.02
CA VAL A 94 -7.65 4.97 3.48
C VAL A 94 -6.44 5.71 4.03
N ARG A 95 -6.58 6.31 5.22
CA ARG A 95 -5.43 6.78 5.99
C ARG A 95 -4.94 5.69 6.91
N VAL A 96 -3.63 5.58 7.04
CA VAL A 96 -2.96 4.71 8.00
C VAL A 96 -2.52 5.60 9.15
N GLN A 97 -2.93 5.26 10.37
CA GLN A 97 -2.58 6.02 11.57
C GLN A 97 -2.39 5.03 12.71
N ASP A 98 -1.17 5.01 13.27
CA ASP A 98 -0.76 4.25 14.44
C ASP A 98 -1.41 2.86 14.58
N SER A 99 -0.76 1.89 13.94
CA SER A 99 -0.68 0.48 14.37
C SER A 99 -1.85 -0.49 14.14
N ASP A 100 -3.05 -0.05 13.74
CA ASP A 100 -4.21 -0.98 13.64
C ASP A 100 -4.65 -1.29 12.18
N VAL A 101 -3.70 -1.50 11.28
CA VAL A 101 -4.04 -1.89 9.88
C VAL A 101 -3.80 -3.37 9.68
N ASN A 102 -4.86 -4.14 9.45
CA ASN A 102 -4.71 -5.53 9.02
C ASN A 102 -4.25 -5.55 7.56
N VAL A 103 -3.17 -6.27 7.30
CA VAL A 103 -2.68 -6.51 5.94
C VAL A 103 -2.95 -7.95 5.54
N ASP A 104 -3.60 -8.12 4.39
CA ASP A 104 -3.81 -9.42 3.76
C ASP A 104 -3.14 -9.45 2.40
N VAL A 105 -2.73 -10.65 1.97
CA VAL A 105 -2.02 -10.85 0.71
C VAL A 105 -2.85 -11.74 -0.19
N ASP A 106 -3.33 -11.18 -1.31
CA ASP A 106 -4.09 -11.90 -2.31
C ASP A 106 -3.17 -12.35 -3.46
N ARG A 107 -3.29 -13.63 -3.81
CA ARG A 107 -2.52 -14.31 -4.87
C ARG A 107 -3.34 -14.60 -6.12
N SER A 108 -4.58 -14.11 -6.17
CA SER A 108 -5.57 -14.38 -7.23
C SER A 108 -5.46 -13.44 -8.43
#